data_AF-A0A916JIS1-F1
#
_entry.id   AF-A0A916JIS1-F1
#
_cell.length_a   1.000
_cell.length_b   1.000
_cell.length_c   1.000
_cell.angle_alpha   90.00
_cell.angle_beta   90.00
_cell.angle_gamma   90.00
#
_symmetry.space_group_name_H-M   'P 1'
#
loop_
_entity.id
_entity.type
_entity.pdbx_description
1 polymer ?
#
loop_
_entity_poly.entity_id
_entity_poly.type
_entity_poly.pdbx_seq_one_letter_code
_entity_poly.pdbx_strand_id
1 'polypeptide(L)'
;MIALLLFILPMLRHFYNLWMPDSYRQDYASESFFAYNLSWYIFIVCFVIFSFLRESELARLPSVFDFARFSLSTGEIHPLFFKIKLFGKTADVRTIETILEPGLFLIIGSILWKFDQGIGIFIIVCSIFYSIGYMAAYHQGDNFVMDKIDEMICSEELVSSFVEGKDSSKTRGVHYYGRRPADPDVRRKVADSFFESEDVVEAL
;
A
#
# COMPACT_ATOMS: atom_id res chain seq x y z
N MET A 1 1.91 4.11 20.50
CA MET A 1 0.86 3.19 20.99
C MET A 1 1.16 1.72 20.68
N ILE A 2 1.39 1.35 19.41
CA ILE A 2 1.66 -0.05 19.01
C ILE A 2 2.87 -0.66 19.74
N ALA A 3 3.98 0.07 19.86
CA ALA A 3 5.18 -0.41 20.57
C ALA A 3 4.91 -0.76 22.05
N LEU A 4 4.04 0.01 22.74
CA LEU A 4 3.66 -0.26 24.12
C LEU A 4 2.84 -1.54 24.23
N LEU A 5 1.90 -1.75 23.31
CA LEU A 5 1.11 -2.98 23.23
C LEU A 5 1.99 -4.20 22.98
N LEU A 6 2.96 -4.07 22.06
CA LEU A 6 3.96 -5.12 21.80
C LEU A 6 4.85 -5.40 23.01
N PHE A 7 5.21 -4.39 23.80
CA PHE A 7 6.01 -4.58 25.02
C PHE A 7 5.25 -5.31 26.14
N ILE A 8 3.94 -5.08 26.25
CA ILE A 8 3.09 -5.66 27.30
C ILE A 8 2.70 -7.11 26.98
N LEU A 9 2.67 -7.51 25.71
CA LEU A 9 2.26 -8.86 25.28
C LEU A 9 3.02 -10.02 25.96
N PRO A 10 4.37 -10.02 26.03
CA PRO A 10 5.11 -11.06 26.76
C PRO A 10 4.79 -11.11 28.25
N MET A 11 4.58 -9.95 28.88
CA MET A 11 4.19 -9.85 30.29
C MET A 11 2.79 -10.46 30.51
N LEU A 12 1.82 -10.12 29.65
CA LEU A 12 0.47 -10.69 29.73
C LEU A 12 0.48 -12.21 29.55
N ARG A 13 1.28 -12.74 28.62
CA ARG A 13 1.47 -14.20 28.44
C ARG A 13 2.03 -14.84 29.71
N HIS A 14 3.02 -14.21 30.35
CA HIS A 14 3.60 -14.70 31.60
C HIS A 14 2.59 -14.70 32.76
N PHE A 15 1.86 -13.59 32.95
CA PHE A 15 0.81 -13.49 33.96
C PHE A 15 -0.33 -14.49 33.72
N TYR A 16 -0.74 -14.68 32.48
CA TYR A 16 -1.74 -15.68 32.11
C TYR A 16 -1.28 -17.10 32.47
N ASN A 17 -0.04 -17.45 32.15
CA ASN A 17 0.53 -18.77 32.49
C ASN A 17 0.68 -18.99 34.01
N LEU A 18 0.85 -17.93 34.80
CA LEU A 18 0.89 -18.02 36.27
C LEU A 18 -0.47 -18.37 36.87
N TRP A 19 -1.56 -17.97 36.22
CA TRP A 19 -2.94 -18.14 36.70
C TRP A 19 -3.60 -19.45 36.24
N MET A 20 -3.01 -20.13 35.25
CA MET A 20 -3.52 -21.41 34.72
C MET A 20 -3.18 -22.60 35.65
N PRO A 21 -4.06 -23.63 35.72
CA PRO A 21 -3.80 -24.85 36.49
C PRO A 21 -2.52 -25.55 36.04
N ASP A 22 -1.84 -26.26 36.95
CA ASP A 22 -0.55 -26.91 36.66
C ASP A 22 -0.62 -27.91 35.49
N SER A 23 -1.79 -28.50 35.19
CA SER A 23 -2.00 -29.37 34.03
C SER A 23 -1.86 -28.67 32.67
N TYR A 24 -1.93 -27.34 32.64
CA TYR A 24 -1.78 -26.48 31.45
C TYR A 24 -0.52 -25.61 31.52
N ARG A 25 0.24 -25.71 32.62
CA ARG A 25 1.42 -24.88 32.83
C ARG A 25 2.56 -25.47 32.00
N GLN A 26 2.80 -24.84 30.86
CA GLN A 26 3.94 -25.15 30.02
C GLN A 26 5.21 -24.75 30.81
N ASP A 27 6.19 -25.67 30.94
CA ASP A 27 7.41 -25.60 31.78
C ASP A 27 8.39 -24.46 31.39
N TYR A 28 7.90 -23.22 31.30
CA TYR A 28 8.70 -22.01 31.08
C TYR A 28 9.20 -21.39 32.39
N ALA A 29 9.04 -22.08 33.52
CA ALA A 29 9.16 -21.48 34.84
C ALA A 29 10.61 -21.31 35.36
N SER A 30 11.63 -21.90 34.72
CA SER A 30 13.00 -21.90 35.25
C SER A 30 14.10 -21.42 34.30
N GLU A 31 13.90 -21.46 32.98
CA GLU A 31 14.80 -20.78 32.06
C GLU A 31 14.45 -19.29 32.04
N SER A 32 15.44 -18.42 32.28
CA SER A 32 15.25 -16.99 32.51
C SER A 32 14.29 -16.39 31.48
N PHE A 33 13.09 -15.97 31.93
CA PHE A 33 12.03 -15.36 31.12
C PHE A 33 12.54 -14.34 30.09
N PHE A 34 13.55 -13.56 30.47
CA PHE A 34 14.20 -12.56 29.63
C PHE A 34 14.98 -13.14 28.45
N ALA A 35 15.64 -14.30 28.62
CA ALA A 35 16.37 -14.95 27.53
C ALA A 35 15.41 -15.50 26.47
N TYR A 36 14.31 -16.14 26.89
CA TYR A 36 13.30 -16.66 25.97
C TYR A 36 12.59 -15.54 25.18
N ASN A 37 12.37 -14.37 25.80
CA ASN A 37 11.74 -13.22 25.14
C ASN A 37 12.74 -12.23 24.53
N LEU A 38 14.04 -12.56 24.49
CA LEU A 38 15.07 -11.64 24.01
C LEU A 38 14.82 -11.22 22.55
N SER A 39 14.43 -12.16 21.69
CA SER A 39 14.10 -11.90 20.28
C SER A 39 12.98 -10.86 20.12
N TRP A 40 11.98 -10.92 21.02
CA TRP A 40 10.85 -9.99 21.06
C TRP A 40 11.30 -8.59 21.48
N TYR A 41 12.15 -8.47 22.49
CA TYR A 41 12.68 -7.18 22.92
C TYR A 41 13.61 -6.56 21.87
N ILE A 42 14.46 -7.36 21.23
CA ILE A 42 15.29 -6.90 20.10
C ILE A 42 14.39 -6.37 18.99
N PHE A 43 13.33 -7.10 18.63
CA PHE A 43 12.37 -6.65 17.62
C PHE A 43 11.75 -5.29 17.98
N ILE A 44 11.31 -5.09 19.24
CA ILE A 44 10.73 -3.81 19.68
C ILE A 44 11.75 -2.68 19.57
N VAL A 45 12.98 -2.89 20.04
CA VAL A 45 14.04 -1.87 19.97
C VAL A 45 14.31 -1.48 18.52
N CYS A 46 14.48 -2.46 17.63
CA CYS A 46 14.63 -2.21 16.21
C CYS A 46 13.42 -1.44 15.65
N PHE A 47 12.20 -1.89 15.93
CA PHE A 47 10.97 -1.26 15.45
C PHE A 47 10.88 0.22 15.87
N VAL A 48 11.20 0.52 17.13
CA VAL A 48 11.20 1.90 17.65
C VAL A 48 12.27 2.75 16.97
N ILE A 49 13.50 2.23 16.82
CA ILE A 49 14.59 2.94 16.12
C ILE A 49 14.17 3.27 14.68
N PHE A 50 13.68 2.30 13.92
CA PHE A 50 13.25 2.52 12.54
C PHE A 50 12.04 3.46 12.44
N SER A 51 11.13 3.42 13.41
CA SER A 51 10.00 4.36 13.47
C SER A 51 10.48 5.80 13.67
N PHE A 52 11.43 6.02 14.58
CA PHE A 52 12.02 7.36 14.79
C PHE A 52 12.84 7.84 13.60
N LEU A 53 13.61 6.95 12.95
CA LEU A 53 14.33 7.30 11.73
C LEU A 53 13.34 7.76 10.64
N ARG A 54 12.23 7.05 10.48
CA ARG A 54 11.18 7.41 9.51
C ARG A 54 10.49 8.73 9.86
N GLU A 55 10.15 8.95 11.12
CA GLU A 55 9.59 10.22 11.57
C GLU A 55 10.56 11.38 11.31
N SER A 56 11.85 11.17 11.58
CA SER A 56 12.89 12.18 11.34
C SER A 56 13.10 12.48 9.85
N GLU A 57 12.91 11.48 8.98
CA GLU A 57 12.94 11.66 7.52
C GLU A 57 11.78 12.55 7.07
N LEU A 58 10.57 12.27 7.56
CA LEU A 58 9.36 13.04 7.25
C LEU A 58 9.44 14.48 7.82
N ALA A 59 9.96 14.63 9.04
CA ALA A 59 10.07 15.92 9.72
C ALA A 59 11.17 16.85 9.15
N ARG A 60 12.06 16.36 8.27
CA ARG A 60 13.09 17.17 7.62
C ARG A 60 12.63 17.89 6.36
N LEU A 61 11.43 17.57 5.84
CA LEU A 61 10.85 18.16 4.63
C LEU A 61 9.69 19.18 4.84
N PRO A 62 9.50 19.89 5.98
CA PRO A 62 8.26 20.63 6.23
C PRO A 62 8.17 22.02 5.57
N SER A 63 9.23 22.55 4.94
CA SER A 63 9.25 23.96 4.50
C SER A 63 9.73 24.23 3.07
N VAL A 64 10.21 23.20 2.37
CA VAL A 64 10.45 23.29 0.93
C VAL A 64 9.48 22.30 0.32
N PHE A 65 8.44 22.81 -0.36
CA PHE A 65 7.59 21.99 -1.23
C PHE A 65 8.48 21.45 -2.33
N ASP A 66 9.17 20.34 -2.05
CA ASP A 66 9.95 19.64 -3.03
C ASP A 66 8.97 18.81 -3.86
N PHE A 67 8.51 19.38 -4.97
CA PHE A 67 7.65 18.71 -5.94
C PHE A 67 8.26 17.38 -6.45
N ALA A 68 9.55 17.13 -6.19
CA ALA A 68 10.19 15.87 -6.52
C ALA A 68 9.72 14.69 -5.66
N ARG A 69 9.24 14.90 -4.43
CA ARG A 69 8.88 13.80 -3.52
C ARG A 69 7.51 14.00 -2.87
N PHE A 70 6.58 13.14 -3.27
CA PHE A 70 5.24 13.07 -2.70
C PHE A 70 5.31 12.73 -1.20
N SER A 71 4.52 13.42 -0.38
CA SER A 71 4.50 13.23 1.08
C SER A 71 4.07 11.82 1.51
N LEU A 72 3.37 11.08 0.63
CA LEU A 72 2.99 9.68 0.81
C LEU A 72 3.99 8.69 0.16
N SER A 73 5.21 9.12 -0.18
CA SER A 73 6.25 8.23 -0.71
C SER A 73 6.53 7.07 0.25
N THR A 74 6.37 5.83 -0.23
CA THR A 74 6.56 4.58 0.53
C THR A 74 8.01 4.28 0.92
N GLY A 75 8.96 5.05 0.40
CA GLY A 75 10.40 4.85 0.62
C GLY A 75 11.12 4.40 -0.64
N GLU A 76 12.33 3.88 -0.47
CA GLU A 76 13.14 3.32 -1.55
C GLU A 76 13.30 1.81 -1.36
N ILE A 77 13.10 1.07 -2.45
CA ILE A 77 13.33 -0.38 -2.47
C ILE A 77 14.83 -0.65 -2.35
N HIS A 78 15.19 -1.56 -1.45
CA HIS A 78 16.60 -1.89 -1.23
C HIS A 78 17.24 -2.49 -2.51
N PRO A 79 18.43 -2.03 -2.95
CA PRO A 79 19.05 -2.43 -4.23
C PRO A 79 19.34 -3.93 -4.37
N LEU A 80 19.35 -4.67 -3.27
CA LEU A 80 19.51 -6.12 -3.29
C LEU A 80 18.32 -6.82 -3.97
N PHE A 81 17.10 -6.32 -3.82
CA PHE A 81 15.92 -6.97 -4.40
C PHE A 81 15.92 -6.92 -5.93
N PHE A 82 16.40 -5.82 -6.52
CA PHE A 82 16.56 -5.70 -7.97
C PHE A 82 17.58 -6.68 -8.57
N LYS A 83 18.51 -7.19 -7.76
CA LYS A 83 19.50 -8.19 -8.21
C LYS A 83 18.94 -9.61 -8.25
N ILE A 84 17.79 -9.84 -7.62
CA ILE A 84 17.15 -11.16 -7.60
C ILE A 84 16.49 -11.43 -8.96
N LYS A 85 16.85 -12.56 -9.57
CA LYS A 85 16.22 -13.03 -10.80
C LYS A 85 15.18 -14.09 -10.49
N LEU A 86 13.91 -13.80 -10.78
CA LEU A 86 12.82 -14.77 -10.71
C LEU A 86 12.56 -15.30 -12.12
N PHE A 87 12.58 -16.62 -12.28
CA PHE A 87 12.33 -17.28 -13.57
C PHE A 87 13.18 -16.74 -14.73
N GLY A 88 14.43 -16.37 -14.44
CA GLY A 88 15.38 -15.85 -15.44
C GLY A 88 15.17 -14.37 -15.82
N LYS A 89 14.13 -13.70 -15.31
CA LYS A 89 13.88 -12.27 -15.51
C LYS A 89 14.23 -11.47 -14.25
N THR A 90 14.61 -10.20 -14.43
CA THR A 90 14.73 -9.27 -13.30
C THR A 90 13.35 -9.08 -12.67
N ALA A 91 13.28 -9.11 -11.34
CA ALA A 91 12.04 -8.92 -10.63
C ALA A 91 11.49 -7.51 -10.91
N ASP A 92 10.23 -7.44 -11.31
CA ASP A 92 9.51 -6.17 -11.47
C ASP A 92 9.27 -5.52 -10.10
N VAL A 93 9.13 -4.19 -10.08
CA VAL A 93 8.89 -3.40 -8.86
C VAL A 93 7.69 -3.93 -8.09
N ARG A 94 6.58 -4.19 -8.81
CA ARG A 94 5.35 -4.76 -8.22
C ARG A 94 5.62 -6.11 -7.57
N THR A 95 6.42 -6.96 -8.22
CA THR A 95 6.78 -8.28 -7.69
C THR A 95 7.66 -8.16 -6.45
N ILE A 96 8.56 -7.17 -6.43
CA ILE A 96 9.44 -6.94 -5.30
C ILE A 96 8.61 -6.58 -4.06
N GLU A 97 7.79 -5.54 -4.16
CA GLU A 97 7.01 -5.02 -3.01
C GLU A 97 5.92 -6.00 -2.55
N THR A 98 5.27 -6.72 -3.48
CA THR A 98 4.16 -7.62 -3.13
C THR A 98 4.61 -9.01 -2.69
N ILE A 99 5.75 -9.51 -3.19
CA ILE A 99 6.18 -10.91 -2.98
C ILE A 99 7.56 -11.00 -2.32
N LEU A 100 8.58 -10.31 -2.85
CA LEU A 100 9.96 -10.52 -2.37
C LEU A 100 10.22 -9.89 -1.00
N GLU A 101 9.82 -8.63 -0.78
CA GLU A 101 9.98 -7.99 0.52
C GLU A 101 9.20 -8.74 1.60
N PRO A 102 7.91 -9.04 1.42
CA PRO A 102 7.14 -9.74 2.45
C PRO A 102 7.61 -11.19 2.60
N GLY A 103 8.02 -11.82 1.49
CA GLY A 103 8.57 -13.18 1.47
C GLY A 103 9.84 -13.31 2.31
N LEU A 104 10.73 -12.31 2.31
CA LEU A 104 11.90 -12.31 3.18
C LEU A 104 11.49 -12.35 4.66
N PHE A 105 10.53 -11.51 5.06
CA PHE A 105 10.03 -11.50 6.44
C PHE A 105 9.24 -12.77 6.79
N LEU A 106 8.51 -13.34 5.83
CA LEU A 106 7.82 -14.62 5.97
C LEU A 106 8.82 -15.74 6.29
N ILE A 107 9.96 -15.79 5.59
CA ILE A 107 11.04 -16.76 5.84
C ILE A 107 11.65 -16.55 7.22
N ILE A 108 12.01 -15.31 7.58
CA ILE A 108 12.58 -14.98 8.90
C ILE A 108 11.60 -15.37 10.02
N GLY A 109 10.32 -15.02 9.87
CA GLY A 109 9.26 -15.38 10.81
C GLY A 109 9.08 -16.89 10.94
N SER A 110 9.16 -17.63 9.82
CA SER A 110 9.08 -19.10 9.81
C SER A 110 10.27 -19.75 10.53
N ILE A 111 11.48 -19.21 10.35
CA ILE A 111 12.67 -19.67 11.07
C ILE A 111 12.49 -19.44 12.58
N LEU A 112 12.06 -18.25 12.99
CA LEU A 112 11.80 -17.92 14.39
C LEU A 112 10.72 -18.81 15.01
N TRP A 113 9.63 -19.05 14.28
CA TRP A 113 8.56 -19.95 14.74
C TRP A 113 9.06 -21.38 14.97
N LYS A 114 9.95 -21.89 14.12
CA LYS A 114 10.58 -23.21 14.30
C LYS A 114 11.40 -23.31 15.60
N PHE A 115 11.95 -22.20 16.09
CA PHE A 115 12.64 -22.11 17.39
C PHE A 115 11.69 -21.79 18.56
N ASP A 116 10.39 -22.02 18.40
CA ASP A 116 9.33 -21.71 19.37
C ASP A 116 9.30 -20.22 19.79
N GLN A 117 9.82 -19.34 18.94
CA GLN A 117 9.79 -17.90 19.22
C GLN A 117 8.43 -17.35 18.78
N GLY A 118 7.59 -16.94 19.74
CA GLY A 118 6.25 -16.42 19.46
C GLY A 118 6.20 -15.20 18.53
N ILE A 119 7.29 -14.42 18.46
CA ILE A 119 7.43 -13.29 17.53
C ILE A 119 7.42 -13.76 16.06
N GLY A 120 7.82 -14.99 15.78
CA GLY A 120 7.85 -15.55 14.43
C GLY A 120 6.47 -15.57 13.79
N ILE A 121 5.45 -16.02 14.53
CA ILE A 121 4.05 -16.04 14.06
C ILE A 121 3.56 -14.61 13.79
N PHE A 122 3.89 -13.66 14.67
CA PHE A 122 3.51 -12.27 14.48
C PHE A 122 4.10 -11.69 13.18
N ILE A 123 5.40 -11.92 12.92
CA ILE A 123 6.07 -11.47 11.70
C ILE A 123 5.44 -12.12 10.46
N ILE A 124 5.14 -13.43 10.50
CA ILE A 124 4.46 -14.14 9.41
C ILE A 124 3.13 -13.45 9.08
N VAL A 125 2.28 -13.24 10.09
CA VAL A 125 0.97 -12.61 9.91
C VAL A 125 1.12 -11.20 9.33
N CYS A 126 2.02 -10.38 9.88
CA CYS A 126 2.31 -9.05 9.35
C CYS A 126 2.78 -9.08 7.89
N SER A 127 3.63 -10.04 7.52
CA SER A 127 4.11 -10.18 6.14
C SER A 127 2.99 -10.51 5.15
N ILE A 128 2.02 -11.35 5.57
CA ILE A 128 0.85 -11.68 4.74
C ILE A 128 -0.02 -10.44 4.52
N PHE A 129 -0.34 -9.70 5.60
CA PHE A 129 -1.13 -8.48 5.49
C PHE A 129 -0.44 -7.40 4.67
N TYR A 130 0.88 -7.25 4.81
CA TYR A 130 1.67 -6.35 3.98
C TYR A 130 1.54 -6.72 2.50
N SER A 131 1.76 -7.99 2.15
CA SER A 131 1.64 -8.48 0.77
C SER A 131 0.26 -8.18 0.18
N ILE A 132 -0.82 -8.53 0.88
CA ILE A 132 -2.20 -8.29 0.44
C ILE A 132 -2.49 -6.78 0.32
N GLY A 133 -2.01 -5.97 1.27
CA GLY A 133 -2.18 -4.53 1.26
C GLY A 133 -1.58 -3.86 0.02
N TYR A 134 -0.34 -4.22 -0.32
CA TYR A 134 0.29 -3.72 -1.55
C TYR A 134 -0.41 -4.22 -2.81
N MET A 135 -0.82 -5.49 -2.85
CA MET A 135 -1.57 -6.02 -4.00
C MET A 135 -2.88 -5.25 -4.22
N ALA A 136 -3.60 -4.93 -3.14
CA ALA A 136 -4.82 -4.14 -3.19
C ALA A 136 -4.55 -2.69 -3.65
N ALA A 137 -3.49 -2.05 -3.14
CA ALA A 137 -3.09 -0.71 -3.56
C ALA A 137 -2.75 -0.64 -5.06
N TYR A 138 -1.99 -1.62 -5.57
CA TYR A 138 -1.70 -1.72 -7.00
C TYR A 138 -2.97 -1.93 -7.83
N HIS A 139 -3.88 -2.80 -7.38
CA HIS A 139 -5.16 -3.01 -8.07
C HIS A 139 -6.03 -1.74 -8.09
N GLN A 140 -6.04 -0.98 -7.00
CA GLN A 140 -6.74 0.31 -6.94
C GLN A 140 -6.09 1.33 -7.88
N GLY A 141 -4.76 1.38 -7.94
CA GLY A 141 -4.02 2.23 -8.87
C GLY A 141 -4.29 1.87 -10.33
N ASP A 142 -4.26 0.59 -10.67
CA ASP A 142 -4.56 0.08 -12.01
C ASP A 142 -5.98 0.49 -12.44
N ASN A 143 -6.98 0.31 -11.56
CA ASN A 143 -8.36 0.73 -11.82
C ASN A 143 -8.48 2.24 -12.00
N PHE A 144 -7.82 3.03 -11.16
CA PHE A 144 -7.84 4.49 -11.27
C PHE A 144 -7.28 4.97 -12.61
N VAL A 145 -6.20 4.35 -13.10
CA VAL A 145 -5.65 4.67 -14.43
C VAL A 145 -6.62 4.27 -15.53
N MET A 146 -7.26 3.10 -15.42
CA MET A 146 -8.30 2.68 -16.39
C MET A 146 -9.48 3.65 -16.42
N ASP A 147 -9.99 4.06 -15.26
CA ASP A 147 -11.09 5.02 -15.15
C ASP A 147 -10.74 6.36 -15.82
N LYS A 148 -9.50 6.85 -15.62
CA LYS A 148 -9.03 8.08 -16.28
C LYS A 148 -8.85 7.94 -17.78
N ILE A 149 -8.40 6.79 -18.27
CA ILE A 149 -8.34 6.51 -19.71
C ILE A 149 -9.76 6.49 -20.29
N ASP A 150 -10.71 5.87 -19.62
CA ASP A 150 -12.10 5.81 -20.08
C ASP A 150 -12.75 7.19 -20.06
N GLU A 151 -12.47 8.02 -19.04
CA GLU A 151 -12.91 9.42 -18.97
C GLU A 151 -12.37 10.25 -20.15
N MET A 152 -11.09 10.09 -20.48
CA MET A 152 -10.48 10.74 -21.66
C MET A 152 -11.13 10.29 -22.96
N ILE A 153 -11.33 8.97 -23.15
CA ILE A 153 -11.96 8.42 -24.35
C ILE A 153 -13.41 8.90 -24.47
N CYS A 154 -14.17 8.87 -23.37
CA CYS A 154 -15.55 9.35 -23.35
C CYS A 154 -15.62 10.83 -23.70
N SER A 155 -14.69 11.64 -23.19
CA SER A 155 -14.59 13.07 -23.48
C SER A 155 -14.36 13.34 -24.97
N GLU A 156 -13.35 12.68 -25.58
CA GLU A 156 -13.04 12.80 -27.01
C GLU A 156 -14.23 12.38 -27.90
N GLU A 157 -14.85 11.25 -27.57
CA GLU A 157 -15.94 10.70 -28.38
C GLU A 157 -17.27 11.42 -28.14
N LEU A 158 -17.48 12.03 -26.97
CA LEU A 158 -18.63 12.88 -26.70
C LEU A 158 -18.61 14.13 -27.58
N VAL A 159 -17.44 14.73 -27.82
CA VAL A 159 -17.31 15.83 -28.82
C VAL A 159 -17.68 15.34 -30.21
N SER A 160 -17.15 14.19 -30.62
CA SER A 160 -17.43 13.58 -31.94
C SER A 160 -18.92 13.24 -32.12
N SER A 161 -19.55 12.72 -31.07
CA SER A 161 -20.97 12.36 -31.06
C SER A 161 -21.89 13.60 -31.00
N PHE A 162 -21.56 14.57 -30.15
CA PHE A 162 -22.40 15.73 -29.89
C PHE A 162 -22.27 16.79 -30.99
N VAL A 163 -21.05 17.18 -31.35
CA VAL A 163 -20.76 18.25 -32.30
C VAL A 163 -20.95 17.75 -33.73
N GLU A 164 -20.23 16.69 -34.10
CA GLU A 164 -20.20 16.19 -35.48
C GLU A 164 -21.39 15.27 -35.80
N GLY A 165 -22.04 14.75 -34.78
CA GLY A 165 -23.22 13.92 -34.94
C GLY A 165 -22.96 12.56 -35.54
N LYS A 166 -21.73 12.04 -35.36
CA LYS A 166 -21.38 10.68 -35.74
C LYS A 166 -22.23 9.67 -34.97
N ASP A 167 -22.59 8.60 -35.68
CA ASP A 167 -23.30 7.46 -35.11
C ASP A 167 -22.39 6.63 -34.18
N SER A 168 -22.97 5.87 -33.24
CA SER A 168 -22.22 5.12 -32.23
C SER A 168 -21.25 4.09 -32.83
N SER A 169 -21.55 3.62 -34.04
CA SER A 169 -20.66 2.75 -34.84
C SER A 169 -19.33 3.41 -35.22
N LYS A 170 -19.25 4.74 -35.18
CA LYS A 170 -18.06 5.54 -35.53
C LYS A 170 -17.41 6.25 -34.33
N THR A 171 -18.00 6.13 -33.13
CA THR A 171 -17.54 6.80 -31.90
C THR A 171 -17.20 5.82 -30.78
N ARG A 172 -16.52 4.71 -31.11
CA ARG A 172 -16.15 3.64 -30.16
C ARG A 172 -17.31 3.14 -29.28
N GLY A 173 -18.56 3.27 -29.74
CA GLY A 173 -19.76 2.91 -28.98
C GLY A 173 -20.37 4.02 -28.11
N VAL A 174 -19.75 5.20 -28.01
CA VAL A 174 -20.27 6.34 -27.24
C VAL A 174 -21.46 6.97 -27.95
N HIS A 175 -22.59 7.10 -27.25
CA HIS A 175 -23.82 7.67 -27.79
C HIS A 175 -24.30 8.84 -26.94
N TYR A 176 -24.54 9.99 -27.57
CA TYR A 176 -25.12 11.15 -26.90
C TYR A 176 -26.65 11.04 -26.80
N TYR A 177 -27.16 10.83 -25.60
CA TYR A 177 -28.59 10.76 -25.32
C TYR A 177 -29.18 12.15 -25.07
N GLY A 178 -29.41 12.92 -26.15
CA GLY A 178 -30.04 14.23 -26.02
C GLY A 178 -30.37 14.88 -27.36
N ARG A 179 -31.21 15.93 -27.31
CA ARG A 179 -31.47 16.77 -28.48
C ARG A 179 -30.30 17.73 -28.66
N ARG A 180 -29.71 17.70 -29.85
CA ARG A 180 -28.63 18.60 -30.23
C ARG A 180 -29.21 19.91 -30.78
N PRO A 181 -28.62 21.09 -30.45
CA PRO A 181 -28.94 22.34 -31.13
C PRO A 181 -28.84 22.19 -32.66
N ALA A 182 -29.68 22.90 -33.42
CA ALA A 182 -29.62 22.82 -34.88
C ALA A 182 -28.31 23.43 -35.44
N ASP A 183 -27.83 24.49 -34.80
CA ASP A 183 -26.64 25.25 -35.19
C ASP A 183 -25.33 24.55 -34.71
N PRO A 184 -24.41 24.17 -35.63
CA PRO A 184 -23.12 23.59 -35.29
C PRO A 184 -22.24 24.47 -34.41
N ASP A 185 -22.29 25.80 -34.55
CA ASP A 185 -21.46 26.71 -33.76
C ASP A 185 -21.96 26.80 -32.31
N VAL A 186 -23.27 26.67 -32.11
CA VAL A 186 -23.85 26.54 -30.76
C VAL A 186 -23.46 25.21 -30.13
N ARG A 187 -23.38 24.11 -30.91
CA ARG A 187 -22.91 22.81 -30.37
C ARG A 187 -21.47 22.89 -29.88
N ARG A 188 -20.59 23.58 -30.61
CA ARG A 188 -19.18 23.76 -30.17
C ARG A 188 -19.11 24.52 -28.85
N LYS A 189 -19.83 25.65 -28.73
CA LYS A 189 -19.89 26.42 -27.48
C LYS A 189 -20.42 25.62 -26.30
N VAL A 190 -21.42 24.75 -26.52
CA VAL A 190 -21.94 23.86 -25.47
C VAL A 190 -20.95 22.73 -25.16
N ALA A 191 -20.24 22.20 -26.15
CA ALA A 191 -19.21 21.19 -25.94
C ALA A 191 -18.05 21.74 -25.10
N ASP A 192 -17.59 22.97 -25.38
CA ASP A 192 -16.53 23.62 -24.63
C ASP A 192 -16.91 23.77 -23.14
N SER A 193 -18.20 24.03 -22.84
CA SER A 193 -18.71 24.11 -21.47
C SER A 193 -18.76 22.76 -20.73
N PHE A 194 -18.65 21.62 -21.42
CA PHE A 194 -18.58 20.31 -20.75
C PHE A 194 -17.20 20.02 -20.17
N PHE A 195 -16.16 20.68 -20.67
CA PHE A 195 -14.77 20.45 -20.25
C PHE A 195 -14.23 21.55 -19.33
N GLU A 196 -14.91 22.70 -19.23
CA GLU A 196 -14.64 23.73 -18.23
C GLU A 196 -15.24 23.35 -16.86
N SER A 197 -14.63 22.40 -16.14
CA SER A 197 -14.84 22.21 -14.69
C SER A 197 -13.84 21.26 -14.02
N GLU A 198 -12.55 21.47 -14.25
CA GLU A 198 -11.56 21.19 -13.20
C GLU A 198 -10.86 22.51 -12.89
N ASP A 199 -11.52 23.35 -12.08
CA ASP A 199 -10.89 24.47 -11.40
C ASP A 199 -9.63 23.94 -10.73
N VAL A 200 -8.48 24.39 -11.23
CA VAL A 200 -7.19 24.29 -10.58
C VAL A 200 -7.40 24.92 -9.20
N VAL A 201 -7.57 24.09 -8.17
CA VAL A 201 -7.56 24.58 -6.79
C VAL A 201 -6.13 25.04 -6.54
N GLU A 202 -5.87 26.32 -6.80
CA GLU A 202 -4.68 27.00 -6.30
C GLU A 202 -4.68 26.81 -4.79
N ALA A 203 -3.82 25.92 -4.32
CA ALA A 203 -3.56 25.75 -2.90
C ALA A 203 -2.91 27.05 -2.39
N LEU A 204 -3.70 27.89 -1.72
CA LEU A 204 -3.24 29.03 -0.91
C LEU A 204 -2.55 28.55 0.37
#